data_AF-A0A419KGJ7-F1
#
_entry.id   AF-A0A419KGJ7-F1
#
_cell.length_a   1.000
_cell.length_b   1.000
_cell.length_c   1.000
_cell.angle_alpha   90.00
_cell.angle_beta   90.00
_cell.angle_gamma   90.00
#
_symmetry.space_group_name_H-M   'P 1'
#
loop_
_entity.id
_entity.type
_entity.pdbx_description
1 polymer ?
#
loop_
_entity_poly.entity_id
_entity_poly.type
_entity_poly.pdbx_seq_one_letter_code
_entity_poly.pdbx_strand_id
1 'polypeptide(L)'
;NVFDLKVLSYEEVVNAIRSNDPHRFLFTIETYPEYGKYHWTGHRSCHVSLPPEEARRIGNICPVCHKKLTKGVDQRVDELADRPKGFRPEGVPGYKHLLPLSEIIQTVLGVSYPGAQSIWKVYNSLIRRFGNEYTVLLEAPLSELAKVVDVSIVDAVIRVREERVKVIPGYDGIYGEIRLHDEERKNIREDLRHKLKGNRREQRSLADYM
;
A
#
# COMPACT_ATOMS: atom_id res chain seq x y z
N ASN A 1 -1.68 13.72 -0.87
CA ASN A 1 -1.38 14.58 -2.04
C ASN A 1 0.03 15.12 -1.89
N VAL A 2 0.80 15.07 -2.97
CA VAL A 2 2.17 15.59 -3.04
C VAL A 2 2.20 16.69 -4.08
N PHE A 3 2.65 17.88 -3.67
CA PHE A 3 2.68 19.06 -4.51
C PHE A 3 4.09 19.61 -4.63
N ASP A 4 4.41 20.13 -5.80
CA ASP A 4 5.55 21.03 -6.01
C ASP A 4 5.00 22.45 -6.19
N LEU A 5 5.10 23.24 -5.14
CA LEU A 5 4.54 24.60 -5.08
C LEU A 5 5.68 25.60 -4.90
N LYS A 6 5.60 26.71 -5.64
CA LYS A 6 6.51 27.84 -5.44
C LYS A 6 6.34 28.45 -4.04
N VAL A 7 5.10 28.53 -3.56
CA VAL A 7 4.72 29.04 -2.24
C VAL A 7 3.63 28.16 -1.67
N LEU A 8 3.75 27.78 -0.40
CA LEU A 8 2.71 27.05 0.32
C LEU A 8 1.56 28.02 0.71
N SER A 9 0.60 28.20 -0.19
CA SER A 9 -0.62 28.98 0.05
C SER A 9 -1.87 28.21 -0.36
N TYR A 10 -3.02 28.58 0.19
CA TYR A 10 -4.30 28.01 -0.19
C TYR A 10 -4.57 28.16 -1.70
N GLU A 11 -4.29 29.34 -2.24
CA GLU A 11 -4.48 29.64 -3.66
C GLU A 11 -3.61 28.76 -4.56
N GLU A 12 -2.33 28.57 -4.19
CA GLU A 12 -1.41 27.72 -4.96
C GLU A 12 -1.85 26.24 -4.95
N VAL A 13 -2.30 25.72 -3.80
CA VAL A 13 -2.83 24.35 -3.70
C VAL A 13 -4.07 24.18 -4.57
N VAL A 14 -5.03 25.11 -4.48
CA VAL A 14 -6.27 25.05 -5.29
C VAL A 14 -5.96 25.14 -6.77
N ASN A 15 -5.06 26.03 -7.16
CA ASN A 15 -4.65 26.18 -8.55
C ASN A 15 -3.95 24.92 -9.09
N ALA A 16 -3.06 24.30 -8.31
CA ALA A 16 -2.41 23.05 -8.69
C ALA A 16 -3.40 21.89 -8.89
N ILE A 17 -4.41 21.78 -8.02
CA ILE A 17 -5.49 20.77 -8.16
C ILE A 17 -6.32 21.04 -9.41
N ARG A 18 -6.73 22.30 -9.65
CA ARG A 18 -7.60 22.67 -10.79
C ARG A 18 -6.90 22.58 -12.13
N SER A 19 -5.60 22.91 -12.20
CA SER A 19 -4.86 22.84 -13.45
C SER A 19 -4.54 21.41 -13.86
N ASN A 20 -4.59 20.45 -12.91
CA ASN A 20 -4.23 19.05 -13.12
C ASN A 20 -2.83 18.91 -13.77
N ASP A 21 -1.92 19.81 -13.40
CA ASP A 21 -0.57 19.88 -13.96
C ASP A 21 0.33 18.89 -13.21
N PRO A 22 0.84 17.84 -13.87
CA PRO A 22 1.66 16.81 -13.23
C PRO A 22 3.00 17.33 -12.71
N HIS A 23 3.43 18.54 -13.10
CA HIS A 23 4.62 19.18 -12.53
C HIS A 23 4.33 19.95 -11.24
N ARG A 24 3.06 20.22 -10.92
CA ARG A 24 2.65 20.93 -9.69
C ARG A 24 1.90 20.04 -8.72
N PHE A 25 1.04 19.16 -9.24
CA PHE A 25 0.39 18.11 -8.48
C PHE A 25 1.01 16.78 -8.91
N LEU A 26 2.06 16.37 -8.20
CA LEU A 26 2.92 15.28 -8.65
C LEU A 26 2.19 13.93 -8.61
N PHE A 27 1.62 13.60 -7.45
CA PHE A 27 0.86 12.35 -7.24
C PHE A 27 0.10 12.39 -5.90
N THR A 28 -0.77 11.40 -5.68
CA THR A 28 -1.36 11.13 -4.36
C THR A 28 -0.70 9.95 -3.67
N ILE A 29 -0.80 9.91 -2.34
CA ILE A 29 -0.37 8.77 -1.54
C ILE A 29 -1.64 8.10 -1.08
N GLU A 30 -1.84 6.86 -1.52
CA GLU A 30 -3.05 6.09 -1.27
C GLU A 30 -2.69 4.80 -0.51
N THR A 31 -3.69 4.20 0.12
CA THR A 31 -3.58 2.80 0.57
C THR A 31 -4.11 1.87 -0.51
N TYR A 32 -3.77 0.59 -0.42
CA TYR A 32 -4.39 -0.43 -1.28
C TYR A 32 -5.90 -0.45 -1.03
N PRO A 33 -6.75 -0.24 -2.05
CA PRO A 33 -8.21 -0.27 -1.88
C PRO A 33 -8.71 -1.58 -1.25
N GLU A 34 -8.04 -2.69 -1.55
CA GLU A 34 -8.26 -4.03 -1.00
C GLU A 34 -8.17 -4.06 0.53
N TYR A 35 -7.41 -3.15 1.13
CA TYR A 35 -7.29 -3.06 2.58
C TYR A 35 -8.60 -2.59 3.24
N GLY A 36 -9.49 -1.95 2.50
CA GLY A 36 -10.76 -1.43 3.01
C GLY A 36 -11.69 -2.52 3.57
N LYS A 37 -12.35 -2.22 4.69
CA LYS A 37 -13.31 -3.10 5.39
C LYS A 37 -14.46 -3.65 4.54
N TYR A 38 -14.77 -2.97 3.44
CA TYR A 38 -15.89 -3.26 2.56
C TYR A 38 -15.41 -3.28 1.11
N HIS A 39 -14.16 -3.68 0.83
CA HIS A 39 -13.67 -3.69 -0.53
C HIS A 39 -14.41 -4.72 -1.37
N TRP A 40 -14.33 -6.00 -0.99
CA TRP A 40 -15.06 -7.09 -1.63
C TRP A 40 -16.44 -7.31 -1.03
N THR A 41 -17.32 -7.91 -1.83
CA THR A 41 -18.66 -8.30 -1.40
C THR A 41 -18.55 -9.56 -0.55
N GLY A 42 -19.18 -9.56 0.63
CA GLY A 42 -18.96 -10.66 1.55
C GLY A 42 -19.94 -10.78 2.69
N HIS A 43 -19.68 -11.77 3.55
CA HIS A 43 -20.43 -12.04 4.75
C HIS A 43 -19.48 -12.58 5.83
N ARG A 44 -19.18 -11.71 6.80
CA ARG A 44 -18.18 -11.91 7.85
C ARG A 44 -18.47 -13.15 8.69
N SER A 45 -19.73 -13.40 9.02
CA SER A 45 -20.14 -14.53 9.87
C SER A 45 -19.92 -15.88 9.20
N CYS A 46 -19.89 -15.92 7.86
CA CYS A 46 -19.64 -17.13 7.08
C CYS A 46 -18.25 -17.17 6.44
N HIS A 47 -17.41 -16.15 6.67
CA HIS A 47 -16.09 -16.01 6.05
C HIS A 47 -16.10 -16.06 4.51
N VAL A 48 -17.17 -15.52 3.90
CA VAL A 48 -17.30 -15.45 2.44
C VAL A 48 -16.86 -14.07 1.98
N SER A 49 -15.88 -14.02 1.08
CA SER A 49 -15.38 -12.79 0.45
C SER A 49 -15.19 -13.06 -1.03
N LEU A 50 -15.86 -12.28 -1.88
CA LEU A 50 -15.93 -12.56 -3.31
C LEU A 50 -15.67 -11.29 -4.13
N PRO A 51 -14.92 -11.39 -5.23
CA PRO A 51 -14.83 -10.32 -6.20
C PRO A 51 -16.20 -10.06 -6.88
N PRO A 52 -16.41 -8.88 -7.50
CA PRO A 52 -17.69 -8.46 -8.04
C PRO A 52 -18.37 -9.46 -8.97
N GLU A 53 -17.59 -10.07 -9.88
CA GLU A 53 -18.10 -11.04 -10.85
C GLU A 53 -18.68 -12.28 -10.18
N GLU A 54 -17.98 -12.84 -9.20
CA GLU A 54 -18.40 -14.06 -8.50
C GLU A 54 -19.62 -13.80 -7.62
N ALA A 55 -19.63 -12.68 -6.90
CA ALA A 55 -20.78 -12.26 -6.09
C ALA A 55 -22.05 -12.11 -6.94
N ARG A 56 -21.93 -11.55 -8.15
CA ARG A 56 -23.05 -11.46 -9.10
C ARG A 56 -23.51 -12.82 -9.62
N ARG A 57 -22.58 -13.73 -9.96
CA ARG A 57 -22.93 -15.07 -10.47
C ARG A 57 -23.81 -15.86 -9.50
N ILE A 58 -23.63 -15.66 -8.19
CA ILE A 58 -24.43 -16.31 -7.15
C ILE A 58 -25.60 -15.43 -6.64
N GLY A 59 -25.95 -14.37 -7.37
CA GLY A 59 -27.10 -13.51 -7.06
C GLY A 59 -26.94 -12.65 -5.80
N ASN A 60 -25.70 -12.40 -5.35
CA ASN A 60 -25.37 -11.75 -4.08
C ASN A 60 -25.97 -12.45 -2.86
N ILE A 61 -26.11 -13.78 -2.93
CA ILE A 61 -26.58 -14.62 -1.84
C ILE A 61 -25.42 -15.43 -1.28
N CYS A 62 -25.28 -15.45 0.05
CA CYS A 62 -24.24 -16.21 0.72
C CYS A 62 -24.45 -17.71 0.47
N PRO A 63 -23.45 -18.45 -0.06
CA PRO A 63 -23.59 -19.88 -0.37
C PRO A 63 -23.63 -20.77 0.89
N VAL A 64 -23.34 -20.20 2.07
CA VAL A 64 -23.30 -20.95 3.34
C VAL A 64 -24.62 -20.84 4.10
N CYS A 65 -25.19 -19.63 4.20
CA CYS A 65 -26.36 -19.36 5.04
C CYS A 65 -27.56 -18.79 4.27
N HIS A 66 -27.42 -18.57 2.96
CA HIS A 66 -28.45 -18.03 2.05
C HIS A 66 -28.98 -16.64 2.39
N LYS A 67 -28.32 -15.90 3.30
CA LYS A 67 -28.58 -14.47 3.53
C LYS A 67 -27.91 -13.62 2.43
N LYS A 68 -28.38 -12.38 2.26
CA LYS A 68 -27.76 -11.42 1.34
C LYS A 68 -26.32 -11.13 1.77
N LEU A 69 -25.41 -11.06 0.81
CA LEU A 69 -24.05 -10.58 1.01
C LEU A 69 -24.06 -9.05 1.19
N THR A 70 -23.15 -8.53 2.02
CA THR A 70 -22.87 -7.10 2.10
C THR A 70 -22.10 -6.69 0.85
N LYS A 71 -22.69 -5.83 0.03
CA LYS A 71 -22.08 -5.33 -1.20
C LYS A 71 -20.80 -4.55 -0.89
N GLY A 72 -19.71 -4.92 -1.57
CA GLY A 72 -18.43 -4.24 -1.49
C GLY A 72 -18.33 -3.02 -2.41
N VAL A 73 -17.36 -2.16 -2.12
CA VAL A 73 -17.02 -0.96 -2.89
C VAL A 73 -16.55 -1.35 -4.29
N ASP A 74 -15.74 -2.40 -4.45
CA ASP A 74 -15.26 -2.87 -5.75
C ASP A 74 -16.45 -3.25 -6.65
N GLN A 75 -17.47 -3.90 -6.09
CA GLN A 75 -18.67 -4.23 -6.85
C GLN A 75 -19.48 -2.99 -7.23
N ARG A 76 -19.55 -1.99 -6.34
CA ARG A 76 -20.24 -0.74 -6.66
C ARG A 76 -19.51 0.04 -7.76
N VAL A 77 -18.18 0.06 -7.75
CA VAL A 77 -17.37 0.65 -8.82
C VAL A 77 -17.61 -0.08 -10.13
N ASP A 78 -17.54 -1.40 -10.12
CA ASP A 78 -17.75 -2.24 -11.30
C ASP A 78 -19.16 -2.09 -11.91
N GLU A 79 -20.20 -1.93 -11.09
CA GLU A 79 -21.58 -1.62 -11.55
C GLU A 79 -21.71 -0.27 -12.26
N LEU A 80 -20.83 0.69 -11.94
CA LEU A 80 -20.86 2.05 -12.49
C LEU A 80 -19.79 2.28 -13.56
N ALA A 81 -18.89 1.32 -13.75
CA ALA A 81 -17.73 1.47 -14.60
C ALA A 81 -18.17 1.62 -16.07
N ASP A 82 -17.76 2.73 -16.66
CA ASP A 82 -17.89 3.04 -18.09
C ASP A 82 -16.59 2.71 -18.86
N ARG A 83 -15.59 2.15 -18.17
CA ARG A 83 -14.24 1.87 -18.66
C ARG A 83 -13.78 0.49 -18.19
N PRO A 84 -12.90 -0.19 -18.94
CA PRO A 84 -12.38 -1.48 -18.52
C PRO A 84 -11.54 -1.39 -17.24
N LYS A 85 -11.50 -2.48 -16.48
CA LYS A 85 -10.66 -2.58 -15.28
C LYS A 85 -9.20 -2.31 -15.63
N GLY A 86 -8.55 -1.45 -14.84
CA GLY A 86 -7.15 -1.06 -15.06
C GLY A 86 -6.96 0.10 -16.04
N PHE A 87 -8.03 0.69 -16.59
CA PHE A 87 -7.92 1.92 -17.37
C PHE A 87 -7.28 3.04 -16.53
N ARG A 88 -6.27 3.71 -17.10
CA ARG A 88 -5.63 4.88 -16.51
C ARG A 88 -5.68 6.03 -17.52
N PRO A 89 -6.26 7.19 -17.17
CA PRO A 89 -6.24 8.35 -18.05
C PRO A 89 -4.80 8.88 -18.19
N GLU A 90 -4.48 9.39 -19.37
CA GLU A 90 -3.18 10.00 -19.67
C GLU A 90 -3.12 11.43 -19.12
N GLY A 91 -1.92 11.90 -18.79
CA GLY A 91 -1.67 13.29 -18.39
C GLY A 91 -2.33 13.71 -17.07
N VAL A 92 -2.73 12.76 -16.21
CA VAL A 92 -3.20 13.05 -14.85
C VAL A 92 -2.15 12.68 -13.82
N PRO A 93 -2.14 13.34 -12.64
CA PRO A 93 -1.31 12.94 -11.52
C PRO A 93 -1.53 11.47 -11.16
N GLY A 94 -0.42 10.75 -10.97
CA GLY A 94 -0.46 9.36 -10.54
C GLY A 94 -0.77 9.22 -9.05
N TYR A 95 -0.62 8.00 -8.54
CA TYR A 95 -0.69 7.71 -7.12
C TYR A 95 0.36 6.67 -6.74
N LYS A 96 0.73 6.65 -5.46
CA LYS A 96 1.63 5.65 -4.88
C LYS A 96 0.93 4.96 -3.73
N HIS A 97 0.97 3.64 -3.73
CA HIS A 97 0.52 2.88 -2.57
C HIS A 97 1.55 2.95 -1.45
N LEU A 98 1.12 3.39 -0.28
CA LEU A 98 1.89 3.27 0.95
C LEU A 98 1.05 2.62 2.05
N LEU A 99 1.76 2.04 2.99
CA LEU A 99 1.23 1.53 4.24
C LEU A 99 1.94 2.25 5.38
N PRO A 100 1.26 2.51 6.51
CA PRO A 100 1.91 3.11 7.66
C PRO A 100 3.16 2.32 8.06
N LEU A 101 4.27 3.01 8.30
CA LEU A 101 5.54 2.37 8.66
C LEU A 101 5.40 1.51 9.93
N SER A 102 4.58 1.95 10.89
CA SER A 102 4.24 1.17 12.08
C SER A 102 3.58 -0.17 11.75
N GLU A 103 2.67 -0.23 10.78
CA GLU A 103 1.99 -1.45 10.33
C GLU A 103 2.94 -2.39 9.58
N ILE A 104 3.86 -1.83 8.78
CA ILE A 104 4.92 -2.61 8.12
C ILE A 104 5.80 -3.29 9.18
N ILE A 105 6.27 -2.52 10.17
CA ILE A 105 7.08 -3.04 11.28
C ILE A 105 6.29 -4.07 12.08
N GLN A 106 5.03 -3.79 12.41
CA GLN A 106 4.15 -4.70 13.12
C GLN A 106 4.05 -6.05 12.42
N THR A 107 3.80 -6.03 11.11
CA THR A 107 3.66 -7.23 10.29
C THR A 107 4.94 -8.06 10.29
N VAL A 108 6.10 -7.40 10.14
CA VAL A 108 7.41 -8.07 10.18
C VAL A 108 7.70 -8.69 11.55
N LEU A 109 7.35 -8.00 12.63
CA LEU A 109 7.56 -8.47 14.00
C LEU A 109 6.52 -9.52 14.43
N GLY A 110 5.44 -9.73 13.68
CA GLY A 110 4.37 -10.66 14.04
C GLY A 110 3.62 -10.26 15.31
N VAL A 111 3.52 -8.95 15.58
CA VAL A 111 2.89 -8.43 16.80
C VAL A 111 1.43 -8.08 16.54
N SER A 112 0.51 -8.58 17.35
CA SER A 112 -0.93 -8.32 17.14
C SER A 112 -1.39 -6.94 17.61
N TYR A 113 -0.70 -6.32 18.57
CA TYR A 113 -1.08 -5.03 19.14
C TYR A 113 -0.30 -3.87 18.49
N PRO A 114 -0.95 -2.92 17.79
CA PRO A 114 -0.27 -1.83 17.09
C PRO A 114 0.43 -0.83 18.03
N GLY A 115 0.01 -0.77 19.30
CA GLY A 115 0.63 0.08 20.32
C GLY A 115 1.85 -0.53 21.01
N ALA A 116 2.34 -1.69 20.56
CA ALA A 116 3.44 -2.38 21.23
C ALA A 116 4.74 -1.56 21.20
N GLN A 117 5.41 -1.43 22.35
CA GLN A 117 6.64 -0.63 22.48
C GLN A 117 7.76 -1.10 21.55
N SER A 118 7.82 -2.40 21.21
CA SER A 118 8.78 -2.95 20.25
C SER A 118 8.65 -2.32 18.86
N ILE A 119 7.42 -2.12 18.38
CA ILE A 119 7.12 -1.46 17.09
C ILE A 119 7.62 -0.03 17.14
N TRP A 120 7.20 0.72 18.16
CA TRP A 120 7.50 2.14 18.29
C TRP A 120 8.99 2.42 18.54
N LYS A 121 9.71 1.48 19.17
CA LYS A 121 11.17 1.58 19.33
C LYS A 121 11.89 1.56 17.98
N VAL A 122 11.49 0.65 17.09
CA VAL A 122 12.03 0.55 15.72
C VAL A 122 11.62 1.78 14.91
N TYR A 123 10.33 2.11 14.91
CA TYR A 123 9.78 3.27 14.21
C TYR A 123 10.54 4.54 14.58
N ASN A 124 10.66 4.84 15.88
CA ASN A 124 11.33 6.04 16.35
C ASN A 124 12.84 6.06 16.02
N SER A 125 13.50 4.90 15.89
CA SER A 125 14.90 4.86 15.42
C SER A 125 15.02 5.27 13.95
N LEU A 126 14.08 4.85 13.10
CA LEU A 126 14.02 5.27 11.71
C LEU A 126 13.71 6.77 11.60
N ILE A 127 12.69 7.26 12.32
CA ILE A 127 12.34 8.69 12.34
C ILE A 127 13.50 9.56 12.83
N ARG A 128 14.22 9.14 13.88
CA ARG A 128 15.41 9.87 14.35
C ARG A 128 16.52 9.98 13.30
N ARG A 129 16.67 8.97 12.44
CA ARG A 129 17.72 8.96 11.40
C ARG A 129 17.31 9.72 10.14
N PHE A 130 16.05 9.60 9.72
CA PHE A 130 15.55 10.06 8.42
C PHE A 130 14.56 11.23 8.51
N GLY A 131 14.24 11.69 9.72
CA GLY A 131 13.38 12.85 9.99
C GLY A 131 11.89 12.52 10.01
N ASN A 132 11.37 11.82 9.01
CA ASN A 132 9.95 11.52 8.91
C ASN A 132 9.66 10.18 8.21
N GLU A 133 8.41 9.71 8.35
CA GLU A 133 7.97 8.43 7.80
C GLU A 133 8.01 8.40 6.27
N TYR A 134 7.59 9.48 5.59
CA TYR A 134 7.59 9.53 4.13
C TYR A 134 9.00 9.40 3.56
N THR A 135 10.00 10.06 4.15
CA THR A 135 11.40 9.87 3.75
C THR A 135 11.84 8.42 3.94
N VAL A 136 11.46 7.78 5.06
CA VAL A 136 11.74 6.34 5.28
C VAL A 136 11.05 5.47 4.23
N LEU A 137 9.83 5.79 3.81
CA LEU A 137 9.06 4.97 2.89
C LEU A 137 9.30 5.27 1.42
N LEU A 138 9.81 6.45 1.04
CA LEU A 138 9.93 6.86 -0.36
C LEU A 138 11.37 7.09 -0.83
N GLU A 139 12.27 7.54 0.06
CA GLU A 139 13.55 8.14 -0.35
C GLU A 139 14.77 7.44 0.25
N ALA A 140 14.69 7.05 1.53
CA ALA A 140 15.84 6.56 2.30
C ALA A 140 16.56 5.40 1.59
N PRO A 141 17.89 5.49 1.35
CA PRO A 141 18.63 4.43 0.69
C PRO A 141 18.61 3.13 1.48
N LEU A 142 18.52 1.98 0.78
CA LEU A 142 18.53 0.66 1.39
C LEU A 142 19.73 0.44 2.34
N SER A 143 20.92 0.87 1.90
CA SER A 143 22.16 0.77 2.67
C SER A 143 22.14 1.56 3.97
N GLU A 144 21.43 2.69 4.01
CA GLU A 144 21.26 3.50 5.22
C GLU A 144 20.20 2.90 6.15
N LEU A 145 19.10 2.36 5.60
CA LEU A 145 18.08 1.67 6.39
C LEU A 145 18.68 0.45 7.12
N ALA A 146 19.52 -0.33 6.43
CA ALA A 146 20.18 -1.51 6.98
C ALA A 146 21.18 -1.21 8.12
N LYS A 147 21.58 0.04 8.31
CA LYS A 147 22.41 0.46 9.46
C LYS A 147 21.58 0.69 10.73
N VAL A 148 20.27 0.86 10.62
CA VAL A 148 19.38 1.24 11.73
C VAL A 148 18.51 0.07 12.19
N VAL A 149 18.05 -0.75 11.25
CA VAL A 149 17.06 -1.81 11.52
C VAL A 149 17.46 -3.12 10.87
N ASP A 150 16.84 -4.21 11.34
CA ASP A 150 17.03 -5.54 10.79
C ASP A 150 16.67 -5.62 9.31
N VAL A 151 17.39 -6.49 8.60
CA VAL A 151 17.23 -6.72 7.15
C VAL A 151 15.79 -7.09 6.76
N SER A 152 15.03 -7.75 7.64
CA SER A 152 13.62 -8.08 7.38
C SER A 152 12.73 -6.83 7.27
N ILE A 153 12.99 -5.80 8.08
CA ILE A 153 12.25 -4.54 8.05
C ILE A 153 12.66 -3.74 6.82
N VAL A 154 13.95 -3.76 6.47
CA VAL A 154 14.44 -3.15 5.22
C VAL A 154 13.73 -3.78 4.02
N ASP A 155 13.73 -5.12 3.91
CA ASP A 155 13.07 -5.83 2.81
C ASP A 155 11.58 -5.49 2.72
N ALA A 156 10.88 -5.41 3.86
CA ALA A 156 9.48 -5.04 3.91
C ALA A 156 9.21 -3.61 3.40
N VAL A 157 10.02 -2.62 3.80
CA VAL A 157 9.92 -1.25 3.27
C VAL A 157 10.15 -1.22 1.76
N ILE A 158 11.14 -1.98 1.27
CA ILE A 158 11.42 -2.07 -0.18
C ILE A 158 10.28 -2.76 -0.93
N ARG A 159 9.69 -3.83 -0.38
CA ARG A 159 8.51 -4.49 -0.96
C ARG A 159 7.35 -3.53 -1.12
N VAL A 160 7.09 -2.68 -0.12
CA VAL A 160 6.04 -1.66 -0.19
C VAL A 160 6.35 -0.63 -1.28
N ARG A 161 7.58 -0.12 -1.33
CA ARG A 161 8.04 0.83 -2.37
C ARG A 161 7.88 0.32 -3.79
N GLU A 162 8.14 -0.96 -3.98
CA GLU A 162 8.12 -1.62 -5.29
C GLU A 162 6.75 -2.24 -5.60
N GLU A 163 5.73 -1.97 -4.78
CA GLU A 163 4.37 -2.53 -4.91
C GLU A 163 4.35 -4.07 -4.98
N ARG A 164 5.31 -4.72 -4.32
CA ARG A 164 5.45 -6.20 -4.25
C ARG A 164 4.76 -6.80 -3.03
N VAL A 165 3.68 -6.18 -2.58
CA VAL A 165 2.92 -6.60 -1.41
C VAL A 165 1.61 -7.20 -1.86
N LYS A 166 1.25 -8.35 -1.31
CA LYS A 166 -0.08 -8.93 -1.50
C LYS A 166 -1.02 -8.42 -0.43
N VAL A 167 -2.22 -8.00 -0.82
CA VAL A 167 -3.28 -7.64 0.10
C VAL A 167 -4.43 -8.61 -0.11
N ILE A 168 -4.81 -9.31 0.97
CA ILE A 168 -6.04 -10.10 1.00
C ILE A 168 -7.19 -9.11 1.20
N PRO A 169 -8.17 -9.07 0.30
CA PRO A 169 -9.22 -8.06 0.37
C PRO A 169 -10.11 -8.15 1.62
N GLY A 170 -10.39 -7.00 2.21
CA GLY A 170 -11.37 -6.83 3.28
C GLY A 170 -12.81 -6.92 2.77
N TYR A 171 -13.72 -7.26 3.66
CA TYR A 171 -15.14 -7.49 3.35
C TYR A 171 -16.00 -7.42 4.62
N ASP A 172 -17.25 -6.99 4.47
CA ASP A 172 -18.27 -6.99 5.53
C ASP A 172 -17.78 -6.53 6.92
N GLY A 173 -16.99 -5.45 6.97
CA GLY A 173 -16.48 -4.84 8.20
C GLY A 173 -15.11 -5.36 8.66
N ILE A 174 -14.56 -6.38 8.01
CA ILE A 174 -13.21 -6.94 8.26
C ILE A 174 -12.21 -6.22 7.34
N TYR A 175 -11.17 -5.61 7.92
CA TYR A 175 -10.08 -5.02 7.14
C TYR A 175 -9.36 -6.08 6.29
N GLY A 176 -8.81 -5.66 5.15
CA GLY A 176 -7.92 -6.52 4.39
C GLY A 176 -6.65 -6.84 5.19
N GLU A 177 -5.91 -7.84 4.74
CA GLU A 177 -4.70 -8.30 5.41
C GLU A 177 -3.48 -8.12 4.49
N ILE A 178 -2.47 -7.46 4.99
CA ILE A 178 -1.20 -7.25 4.28
C ILE A 178 -0.32 -8.49 4.47
N ARG A 179 0.08 -9.10 3.36
CA ARG A 179 1.00 -10.24 3.31
C ARG A 179 2.35 -9.80 2.76
N LEU A 180 3.31 -9.59 3.67
CA LEU A 180 4.69 -9.24 3.34
C LEU A 180 5.60 -10.46 3.11
N HIS A 181 5.11 -11.65 3.45
CA HIS A 181 5.83 -12.90 3.29
C HIS A 181 5.22 -13.73 2.15
N ASP A 182 5.99 -13.93 1.09
CA ASP A 182 5.85 -15.14 0.28
C ASP A 182 6.44 -16.30 1.08
N GLU A 183 5.95 -17.53 0.87
CA GLU A 183 6.46 -18.74 1.56
C GLU A 183 7.96 -19.04 1.31
N GLU A 184 8.67 -18.22 0.55
CA GLU A 184 10.10 -18.34 0.26
C GLU A 184 11.00 -17.74 1.36
N ARG A 185 10.89 -18.24 2.59
CA ARG A 185 11.81 -17.90 3.69
C ARG A 185 13.26 -18.39 3.48
N LYS A 186 13.56 -19.16 2.44
CA LYS A 186 14.87 -19.84 2.31
C LYS A 186 16.00 -19.03 1.67
N ASN A 187 15.75 -18.00 0.85
CA ASN A 187 16.82 -17.35 0.07
C ASN A 187 17.07 -15.85 0.36
N ILE A 188 16.38 -15.26 1.37
CA ILE A 188 16.38 -13.81 1.65
C ILE A 188 17.80 -13.26 1.94
N ARG A 189 18.62 -14.01 2.67
CA ARG A 189 19.99 -13.57 3.03
C ARG A 189 20.95 -13.56 1.85
N GLU A 190 20.75 -14.43 0.86
CA GLU A 190 21.62 -14.52 -0.31
C GLU A 190 21.28 -13.47 -1.37
N ASP A 191 19.99 -13.24 -1.63
CA ASP A 191 19.54 -12.24 -2.60
C ASP A 191 19.88 -10.80 -2.17
N LEU A 192 19.74 -10.49 -0.87
CA LEU A 192 20.16 -9.19 -0.32
C LEU A 192 21.69 -9.04 -0.23
N ARG A 193 22.45 -10.11 0.03
CA ARG A 193 23.91 -10.07 -0.07
C ARG A 193 24.36 -9.81 -1.51
N HIS A 194 23.64 -10.34 -2.50
CA HIS A 194 23.89 -10.08 -3.90
C HIS A 194 23.55 -8.63 -4.29
N LYS A 195 22.42 -8.07 -3.82
CA LYS A 195 22.04 -6.65 -4.03
C LYS A 195 22.95 -5.65 -3.31
N LEU A 196 23.49 -6.00 -2.14
CA LEU A 196 24.47 -5.18 -1.41
C LEU A 196 25.88 -5.26 -2.00
N LYS A 197 26.20 -6.32 -2.77
CA LYS A 197 27.51 -6.53 -3.42
C LYS A 197 27.53 -6.17 -4.91
N GLY A 198 26.39 -6.16 -5.58
CA GLY A 198 26.24 -5.92 -7.01
C GLY A 198 25.62 -4.58 -7.31
N ASN A 199 26.37 -3.71 -7.99
CA ASN A 199 25.84 -2.50 -8.59
C ASN A 199 24.84 -2.90 -9.71
N ARG A 200 23.63 -2.31 -9.71
CA ARG A 200 22.53 -2.41 -10.71
C ARG A 200 21.43 -3.47 -10.51
N ARG A 201 20.53 -3.20 -9.56
CA ARG A 201 19.14 -2.83 -9.94
C ARG A 201 18.91 -1.47 -9.30
N GLU A 202 18.77 -0.43 -10.11
CA GLU A 202 18.49 0.92 -9.60
C GLU A 202 17.18 0.84 -8.81
N GLN A 203 17.29 1.10 -7.51
CA GLN A 203 16.14 1.32 -6.65
C GLN A 203 15.29 2.39 -7.33
N ARG A 204 14.03 2.09 -7.61
CA ARG A 204 13.12 3.10 -8.16
C ARG A 204 13.05 4.27 -7.20
N SER A 205 13.61 5.39 -7.63
CA SER A 205 13.57 6.69 -6.99
C SER A 205 12.26 7.39 -7.32
N LEU A 206 12.01 8.53 -6.69
CA LEU A 206 10.90 9.40 -7.08
C LEU A 206 10.99 9.83 -8.56
N ALA A 207 12.20 9.98 -9.09
CA ALA A 207 12.44 10.42 -10.47
C ALA A 207 12.04 9.38 -11.53
N ASP A 208 11.98 8.09 -11.18
CA ASP A 208 11.54 7.02 -12.10
C ASP A 208 10.03 7.06 -12.40
N TYR A 209 9.32 7.99 -11.78
CA TYR A 209 7.87 8.18 -11.90
C TYR A 209 7.48 9.61 -12.31
N MET A 210 8.46 10.50 -12.54
CA MET A 210 8.26 11.85 -13.08
C MET A 210 8.43 11.84 -14.59
#